data_AF-A0A355T5J3-F1
#
_entry.id   AF-A0A355T5J3-F1
#
_cell.length_a   1.000
_cell.length_b   1.000
_cell.length_c   1.000
_cell.angle_alpha   90.00
_cell.angle_beta   90.00
_cell.angle_gamma   90.00
#
_symmetry.space_group_name_H-M   'P 1'
#
loop_
_entity.id
_entity.type
_entity.pdbx_description
1 polymer ?
#
loop_
_entity_poly.entity_id
_entity_poly.type
_entity_poly.pdbx_seq_one_letter_code
_entity_poly.pdbx_strand_id
1 'polypeptide(L)' 'MVELALPKGSKPTKGKKHAAPADAKNLRTFKVYRYDPDGGADPSIDEYQVDMDSCGPMVLDALIKI' A
#
# COMPACT_ATOMS: atom_id res chain seq x y z
N MET A 1 10.59 -26.43 -17.38
CA MET A 1 10.02 -25.49 -16.40
C MET A 1 10.23 -24.09 -16.97
N VAL A 2 9.18 -23.33 -17.26
CA VAL A 2 9.31 -21.93 -17.69
C VAL A 2 9.19 -21.07 -16.45
N GLU A 3 10.20 -20.25 -16.17
CA GLU A 3 10.11 -19.23 -15.13
C GLU A 3 9.33 -18.04 -15.69
N LEU A 4 8.09 -17.85 -15.21
CA LEU A 4 7.34 -16.62 -15.39
C LEU A 4 7.93 -15.55 -14.47
N ALA A 5 9.17 -15.13 -14.74
CA ALA A 5 9.81 -14.05 -14.02
C ALA A 5 9.34 -12.71 -14.58
N LEU A 6 8.95 -11.80 -13.68
CA LEU A 6 8.63 -10.42 -14.07
C LEU A 6 9.85 -9.77 -14.75
N PRO A 7 9.64 -8.99 -15.83
CA PRO A 7 10.71 -8.24 -16.49
C PRO A 7 11.50 -7.36 -15.52
N LYS A 8 12.75 -7.02 -15.91
CA LYS A 8 13.53 -6.02 -15.18
C LYS A 8 12.72 -4.72 -15.11
N GLY A 9 12.57 -4.19 -13.89
CA GLY A 9 11.80 -2.98 -13.60
C GLY A 9 10.31 -3.17 -13.28
N SER A 10 9.81 -4.42 -13.30
CA SER A 10 8.41 -4.73 -12.95
C SER A 10 8.24 -5.42 -11.60
N LYS A 11 9.33 -5.57 -10.82
CA LYS A 11 9.29 -6.22 -9.51
C LYS A 11 8.93 -5.20 -8.44
N PRO A 12 7.85 -5.43 -7.64
CA PRO A 12 7.46 -4.50 -6.60
C PRO A 12 8.55 -4.39 -5.52
N THR A 13 8.97 -3.17 -5.24
CA THR A 13 9.92 -2.83 -4.17
C THR A 13 9.19 -2.48 -2.88
N LYS A 14 9.92 -2.39 -1.76
CA LYS A 14 9.35 -1.87 -0.50
C LYS A 14 9.15 -0.36 -0.63
N GLY A 15 7.90 0.07 -0.47
CA GLY A 15 7.50 1.46 -0.54
C GLY A 15 7.52 2.18 0.81
N LYS A 16 6.75 3.26 0.89
CA LYS A 16 6.64 4.11 2.08
C LYS A 16 5.78 3.46 3.16
N LYS A 17 6.04 3.83 4.41
CA LYS A 17 5.20 3.45 5.55
C LYS A 17 4.52 4.69 6.12
N HIS A 18 3.20 4.66 6.15
CA HIS A 18 2.35 5.69 6.72
C HIS A 18 1.80 5.16 8.04
N ALA A 19 2.41 5.61 9.13
CA ALA A 19 2.00 5.24 10.48
C ALA A 19 0.69 5.93 10.85
N ALA A 20 -0.15 5.22 11.59
CA ALA A 20 -1.36 5.79 12.13
C ALA A 20 -1.05 6.70 13.32
N PRO A 21 -2.00 7.57 13.72
CA PRO A 21 -1.92 8.33 14.97
C PRO A 21 -1.63 7.43 16.18
N ALA A 22 -0.85 7.93 17.14
CA ALA A 22 -0.38 7.14 18.29
C ALA A 22 -1.50 6.68 19.24
N ASP A 23 -2.66 7.32 19.17
CA ASP A 23 -3.86 7.06 19.96
C ASP A 23 -4.82 6.04 19.33
N ALA A 24 -4.57 5.65 18.07
CA ALA A 24 -5.40 4.68 17.36
C ALA A 24 -5.26 3.27 17.97
N LYS A 25 -6.40 2.67 18.31
CA LYS A 25 -6.46 1.37 19.00
C LYS A 25 -6.76 0.23 18.04
N ASN A 26 -7.58 0.48 17.02
CA ASN A 26 -8.04 -0.53 16.07
C ASN A 26 -7.31 -0.38 14.73
N LEU A 27 -6.01 -0.71 14.75
CA LEU A 27 -5.15 -0.50 13.59
C LEU A 27 -5.24 -1.64 12.59
N ARG A 28 -5.41 -1.28 11.31
CA ARG A 28 -5.30 -2.21 10.20
C ARG A 28 -4.28 -1.70 9.18
N THR A 29 -3.35 -2.56 8.80
CA THR A 29 -2.31 -2.24 7.83
C THR A 29 -2.76 -2.65 6.44
N PHE A 30 -2.89 -1.70 5.53
CA PHE A 30 -3.19 -1.89 4.12
C PHE A 30 -1.90 -1.80 3.30
N LYS A 31 -1.67 -2.82 2.47
CA LYS A 31 -0.56 -2.84 1.51
C LYS A 31 -1.09 -2.38 0.16
N VAL A 32 -0.66 -1.21 -0.30
CA VAL A 32 -1.16 -0.57 -1.52
C VAL A 32 -0.06 -0.58 -2.57
N TYR A 33 -0.34 -1.17 -3.72
CA TYR A 33 0.54 -1.13 -4.88
C TYR A 33 0.53 0.27 -5.48
N ARG A 34 1.71 0.85 -5.68
CA ARG A 34 1.90 2.16 -6.27
C ARG A 34 2.83 2.04 -7.47
N TYR A 35 2.41 2.64 -8.57
CA TYR A 35 3.21 2.73 -9.76
C TYR A 35 2.92 4.06 -10.44
N ASP A 36 3.97 4.77 -10.79
CA ASP A 36 3.92 6.02 -11.53
C ASP A 36 4.51 5.76 -12.93
N PRO A 37 3.68 5.77 -13.99
CA PRO A 37 4.15 5.50 -15.35
C PRO A 37 5.08 6.58 -15.89
N ASP A 38 5.01 7.81 -15.35
CA ASP A 38 5.80 8.95 -15.81
C ASP A 38 7.13 9.07 -15.04
N GLY A 39 7.17 8.58 -13.80
CA GLY A 39 8.33 8.66 -12.91
C GLY A 39 9.48 7.69 -13.22
N GLY A 40 9.27 6.72 -14.10
CA GLY A 40 10.29 5.75 -14.53
C GLY A 40 10.82 4.82 -13.44
N ALA A 41 10.24 4.85 -12.25
CA ALA A 41 10.63 4.02 -11.11
C ALA A 41 9.92 2.67 -11.11
N ASP A 42 10.58 1.68 -10.51
CA ASP A 42 9.97 0.37 -10.26
C ASP A 42 8.72 0.53 -9.36
N PRO A 43 7.69 -0.31 -9.55
CA PRO A 43 6.53 -0.26 -8.68
C PRO A 43 6.92 -0.51 -7.22
N SER A 44 6.15 0.07 -6.29
CA SER A 44 6.36 -0.09 -4.86
C SER A 44 5.10 -0.62 -4.17
N ILE A 45 5.28 -1.25 -3.01
CA ILE A 45 4.19 -1.59 -2.10
C ILE A 45 4.35 -0.72 -0.86
N ASP A 46 3.45 0.26 -0.73
CA ASP A 46 3.36 1.13 0.43
C ASP A 46 2.50 0.47 1.52
N GLU A 47 2.81 0.74 2.79
CA GLU A 47 2.04 0.28 3.95
C GLU A 47 1.33 1.47 4.61
N TYR A 48 0.01 1.41 4.71
CA TYR A 48 -0.82 2.41 5.37
C TYR A 48 -1.48 1.81 6.59
N GLN A 49 -1.19 2.36 7.77
CA GLN A 49 -1.89 2.00 8.99
C GLN A 49 -3.11 2.91 9.11
N VAL A 50 -4.29 2.31 9.11
CA VAL A 50 -5.56 3.01 9.23
C VAL A 50 -6.25 2.58 10.51
N ASP A 51 -6.74 3.57 11.25
CA ASP A 51 -7.60 3.36 12.40
C ASP A 51 -9.02 3.01 11.91
N MET A 52 -9.44 1.79 12.18
CA MET A 52 -10.75 1.26 11.76
C MET A 52 -11.91 1.84 12.58
N ASP A 53 -11.64 2.42 13.76
CA ASP A 53 -12.68 3.08 14.55
C ASP A 53 -13.08 4.44 13.95
N SER A 54 -12.20 5.05 13.16
CA SER A 54 -12.44 6.29 12.41
C SER A 54 -12.58 6.06 10.88
N CYS A 55 -12.84 4.82 10.46
CA CYS A 55 -13.00 4.43 9.06
C CYS A 55 -14.33 3.70 8.86
N GLY A 56 -14.93 3.86 7.67
CA GLY A 56 -16.08 3.05 7.28
C GLY A 56 -15.75 1.55 7.22
N PRO A 57 -16.76 0.67 7.23
CA PRO A 57 -16.57 -0.77 7.34
C PRO A 57 -15.95 -1.41 6.10
N MET A 58 -15.92 -0.72 4.95
CA MET A 58 -15.49 -1.29 3.68
C MET A 58 -14.05 -0.89 3.32
N VAL A 59 -13.40 -1.72 2.51
CA VAL A 59 -12.04 -1.45 2.01
C VAL A 59 -11.99 -0.16 1.19
N LEU A 60 -13.05 0.16 0.46
CA LEU A 60 -13.14 1.41 -0.30
C LEU A 60 -13.07 2.64 0.62
N ASP A 61 -13.69 2.59 1.79
CA ASP A 61 -13.63 3.68 2.77
C ASP A 61 -12.19 3.89 3.25
N ALA A 62 -11.45 2.79 3.46
CA ALA A 62 -10.04 2.85 3.84
C ALA A 62 -9.17 3.46 2.72
N LEU A 63 -9.45 3.12 1.46
CA LEU A 63 -8.74 3.71 0.30
C LEU A 63 -9.03 5.20 0.13
N ILE A 64 -10.23 5.67 0.45
CA ILE A 64 -10.59 7.10 0.40
C ILE A 64 -9.91 7.89 1.53
N LYS A 65 -9.65 7.24 2.67
CA LYS A 65 -9.03 7.86 3.85
C LYS A 65 -7.50 7.99 3.74
N ILE A 66 -6.87 7.13 2.93
CA ILE A 66 -5.41 7.10 2.65
C ILE A 66 -5.00 8.31 1.80
#